data_AF-A0A954ZYW4-F1
#
_entry.id   AF-A0A954ZYW4-F1
#
_cell.length_a   1.000
_cell.length_b   1.000
_cell.length_c   1.000
_cell.angle_alpha   90.00
_cell.angle_beta   90.00
_cell.angle_gamma   90.00
#
_symmetry.space_group_name_H-M   'P 1'
#
loop_
_entity.id
_entity.type
_entity.pdbx_description
1 polymer ?
#
loop_
_entity_poly.entity_id
_entity_poly.type
_entity_poly.pdbx_seq_one_letter_code
_entity_poly.pdbx_strand_id
1 'polypeptide(L)'
;MKRLVRTDSRTFTSAMLAGAMLGFVSLSGCVSYTNVPTPESAPAFKSANHLQAIKVARRALEEVVDRYPMSDSQGQYCINLPVGTTLESAERIIEDLPGNVILPYEGMDESIPTYHIGRIWIRASDAKVDVLYPARGFDGSSFMGNVTIWLNGGVQRWRVSRVQHWAPGTISVPELYIPLPEEVMKGESAPMPEYEDDMGTEPAGMTEPEMPTEQPTQPEPQEQAPASGAGDSYREVPVDD
;
A
#
# COMPACT_ATOMS: atom_id res chain seq x y z
N MET A 1 66.36 -33.57 -16.21
CA MET A 1 65.42 -32.43 -16.24
C MET A 1 64.45 -32.63 -17.39
N LYS A 2 63.20 -33.05 -17.12
CA LYS A 2 62.16 -33.29 -18.13
C LYS A 2 61.23 -32.09 -18.18
N ARG A 3 61.16 -31.38 -19.32
CA ARG A 3 60.18 -30.33 -19.58
C ARG A 3 58.85 -30.97 -19.95
N LEU A 4 57.83 -30.73 -19.13
CA LEU A 4 56.44 -31.10 -19.41
C LEU A 4 55.82 -30.02 -20.29
N VAL A 5 55.50 -30.39 -21.53
CA VAL A 5 54.68 -29.61 -22.46
C VAL A 5 53.22 -29.76 -22.01
N ARG A 6 52.58 -28.65 -21.67
CA ARG A 6 51.16 -28.60 -21.31
C ARG A 6 50.39 -28.18 -22.57
N THR A 7 49.67 -29.12 -23.16
CA THR A 7 48.84 -28.93 -24.34
C THR A 7 47.51 -28.30 -23.93
N ASP A 8 47.21 -27.12 -24.47
CA ASP A 8 45.92 -26.46 -24.34
C ASP A 8 44.82 -27.24 -25.07
N SER A 9 43.82 -27.72 -24.34
CA SER A 9 42.59 -28.29 -24.88
C SER A 9 41.46 -27.26 -24.80
N ARG A 10 41.56 -26.20 -25.61
CA ARG A 10 40.42 -25.39 -26.03
C ARG A 10 39.92 -25.91 -27.37
N THR A 11 38.61 -25.78 -27.59
CA THR A 11 37.84 -26.17 -28.80
C THR A 11 37.43 -27.64 -28.86
N PHE A 12 36.19 -27.96 -28.45
CA PHE A 12 35.29 -28.91 -29.15
C PHE A 12 33.93 -29.09 -28.43
N THR A 13 33.20 -28.03 -28.09
CA THR A 13 31.79 -28.16 -27.63
C THR A 13 30.94 -26.92 -27.98
N SER A 14 31.04 -26.43 -29.20
CA SER A 14 30.21 -25.34 -29.73
C SER A 14 29.49 -25.78 -31.00
N ALA A 15 28.51 -26.67 -30.90
CA ALA A 15 27.64 -26.98 -32.06
C ALA A 15 26.27 -27.59 -31.73
N MET A 16 26.02 -28.10 -30.52
CA MET A 16 24.75 -28.79 -30.19
C MET A 16 23.85 -28.10 -29.16
N LEU A 17 24.06 -26.79 -28.91
CA LEU A 17 23.24 -26.02 -27.97
C LEU A 17 22.52 -24.83 -28.63
N ALA A 18 22.31 -24.88 -29.95
CA ALA A 18 21.59 -23.85 -30.71
C ALA A 18 20.12 -24.22 -31.03
N GLY A 19 19.72 -25.49 -30.88
CA GLY A 19 18.38 -25.95 -31.28
C GLY A 19 17.30 -25.91 -30.19
N ALA A 20 17.69 -25.86 -28.91
CA ALA A 20 16.74 -25.95 -27.80
C ALA A 20 16.31 -24.58 -27.24
N MET A 21 16.87 -23.47 -27.73
CA MET A 21 16.63 -22.13 -27.19
C MET A 21 15.51 -21.33 -27.90
N LEU A 22 14.90 -21.84 -28.98
CA LEU A 22 13.86 -21.11 -29.72
C LEU A 22 12.40 -21.42 -29.29
N GLY A 23 12.18 -22.39 -28.40
CA GLY A 23 10.83 -22.83 -28.03
C GLY A 23 10.17 -22.13 -26.84
N PHE A 24 10.89 -21.25 -26.13
CA PHE A 24 10.44 -20.67 -24.86
C PHE A 24 10.01 -19.19 -24.92
N VAL A 25 9.93 -18.60 -26.12
CA VAL A 25 9.71 -17.14 -26.29
C VAL A 25 8.24 -16.77 -26.53
N SER A 26 7.32 -17.72 -26.76
CA SER A 26 5.93 -17.43 -27.16
C SER A 26 4.88 -17.49 -26.05
N LEU A 27 5.28 -17.54 -24.78
CA LEU A 27 4.37 -17.43 -23.62
C LEU A 27 4.49 -16.08 -22.89
N SER A 28 4.85 -15.01 -23.60
CA SER A 28 4.60 -13.63 -23.18
C SER A 28 3.11 -13.30 -23.37
N GLY A 29 2.26 -14.09 -22.70
CA GLY A 29 0.84 -13.83 -22.59
C GLY A 29 0.64 -12.48 -21.93
N CYS A 30 -0.25 -11.68 -22.52
CA CYS A 30 -0.79 -10.47 -21.96
C CYS A 30 -1.14 -10.73 -20.49
N VAL A 31 -0.44 -10.05 -19.57
CA VAL A 31 -0.86 -9.95 -18.18
C VAL A 31 -2.17 -9.18 -18.22
N SER A 32 -3.28 -9.92 -18.32
CA SER A 32 -4.61 -9.35 -18.24
C SER A 32 -4.73 -8.81 -16.82
N TYR A 33 -4.68 -7.48 -16.70
CA TYR A 33 -5.07 -6.77 -15.49
C TYR A 33 -6.57 -6.96 -15.31
N THR A 34 -6.96 -8.15 -14.86
CA THR A 34 -8.28 -8.33 -14.29
C THR A 34 -8.25 -7.52 -12.99
N ASN A 35 -8.92 -6.36 -13.01
CA ASN A 35 -9.38 -5.72 -11.79
C ASN A 35 -10.38 -6.68 -11.15
N VAL A 36 -9.86 -7.71 -10.49
CA VAL A 36 -10.64 -8.52 -9.55
C VAL A 36 -11.11 -7.51 -8.52
N PRO A 37 -12.43 -7.35 -8.29
CA PRO A 37 -12.93 -6.45 -7.26
C PRO A 37 -12.14 -6.77 -6.00
N THR A 38 -11.62 -5.73 -5.34
CA THR A 38 -10.74 -5.87 -4.18
C THR A 38 -11.42 -6.89 -3.29
N PRO A 39 -10.85 -8.11 -3.12
CA PRO A 39 -11.50 -9.08 -2.28
C PRO A 39 -11.73 -8.37 -0.96
N GLU A 40 -12.89 -8.59 -0.36
CA GLU A 40 -13.21 -8.22 1.02
C GLU A 40 -12.31 -9.07 1.92
N SER A 41 -11.00 -9.00 1.70
CA SER A 41 -9.97 -9.78 2.33
C SER A 41 -9.91 -9.21 3.72
N ALA A 42 -10.52 -9.94 4.65
CA ALA A 42 -10.51 -9.64 6.06
C ALA A 42 -9.13 -9.09 6.44
N PRO A 43 -9.02 -7.82 6.88
CA PRO A 43 -7.75 -7.32 7.37
C PRO A 43 -7.31 -8.27 8.47
N ALA A 44 -6.11 -8.86 8.33
CA ALA A 44 -5.63 -9.90 9.25
C ALA A 44 -5.59 -9.42 10.71
N PHE A 45 -5.61 -8.10 10.91
CA PHE A 45 -5.93 -7.45 12.16
C PHE A 45 -7.05 -6.43 11.92
N LYS A 46 -8.21 -6.64 12.54
CA LYS A 46 -9.37 -5.72 12.46
C LYS A 46 -9.19 -4.43 13.26
N SER A 47 -8.06 -4.28 13.96
CA SER A 47 -7.82 -3.18 14.89
C SER A 47 -6.50 -2.47 14.56
N ALA A 48 -6.58 -1.15 14.38
CA ALA A 48 -5.41 -0.27 14.25
C ALA A 48 -4.52 -0.32 15.51
N ASN A 49 -5.10 -0.72 16.65
CA ASN A 49 -4.42 -0.81 17.94
C ASN A 49 -3.66 -2.13 18.14
N HIS A 50 -3.66 -3.02 17.14
CA HIS A 50 -2.89 -4.25 17.22
C HIS A 50 -1.39 -3.96 17.19
N LEU A 51 -0.60 -4.64 18.03
CA LEU A 51 0.85 -4.40 18.17
C LEU A 51 1.62 -4.43 16.84
N GLN A 52 1.23 -5.32 15.91
CA GLN A 52 1.87 -5.38 14.59
C GLN A 52 1.50 -4.17 13.72
N ALA A 53 0.28 -3.66 13.80
CA ALA A 53 -0.14 -2.45 13.09
C ALA A 53 0.65 -1.23 13.59
N ILE A 54 0.80 -1.09 14.91
CA ILE A 54 1.61 -0.04 15.55
C ILE A 54 3.06 -0.08 15.02
N LYS A 55 3.71 -1.26 15.05
CA LYS A 55 5.10 -1.41 14.60
C LYS A 55 5.29 -1.11 13.11
N VAL A 56 4.34 -1.56 12.29
CA VAL A 56 4.35 -1.34 10.83
C VAL A 56 4.12 0.14 10.51
N ALA A 57 3.14 0.78 11.15
CA ALA A 57 2.85 2.21 11.01
C ALA A 57 4.06 3.07 11.40
N ARG A 58 4.64 2.83 12.60
CA ARG A 58 5.85 3.52 13.06
C ARG A 58 6.98 3.40 12.03
N ARG A 59 7.30 2.18 11.59
CA ARG A 59 8.42 1.97 10.66
C ARG A 59 8.18 2.61 9.29
N ALA A 60 6.93 2.65 8.82
CA ALA A 60 6.58 3.35 7.58
C ALA A 60 6.71 4.86 7.73
N LEU A 61 6.25 5.43 8.85
CA LEU A 61 6.39 6.87 9.14
C LEU A 61 7.85 7.28 9.29
N GLU A 62 8.68 6.50 9.99
CA GLU A 62 10.13 6.74 10.08
C GLU A 62 10.75 6.92 8.69
N GLU A 63 10.43 6.03 7.75
CA GLU A 63 10.95 6.09 6.38
C GLU A 63 10.45 7.31 5.61
N VAL A 64 9.16 7.66 5.77
CA VAL A 64 8.56 8.79 5.04
C VAL A 64 9.04 10.12 5.58
N VAL A 65 9.09 10.29 6.90
CA VAL A 65 9.54 11.53 7.55
C VAL A 65 11.03 11.77 7.30
N ASP A 66 11.87 10.72 7.35
CA ASP A 66 13.30 10.84 7.02
C ASP A 66 13.52 11.26 5.57
N ARG A 67 12.71 10.73 4.65
CA ARG A 67 12.84 11.00 3.20
C ARG A 67 12.20 12.32 2.76
N TYR A 68 11.12 12.73 3.42
CA TYR A 68 10.34 13.93 3.10
C TYR A 68 10.18 14.83 4.32
N PRO A 69 11.29 15.34 4.90
CA PRO A 69 11.22 16.12 6.11
C PRO A 69 10.45 17.43 5.85
N MET A 70 9.31 17.56 6.52
CA MET A 70 8.47 18.75 6.51
C MET A 70 8.12 19.13 7.93
N SER A 71 8.27 20.42 8.22
CA SER A 71 7.93 21.01 9.51
C SER A 71 7.45 22.45 9.31
N ASP A 72 6.71 22.95 10.29
CA ASP A 72 6.35 24.37 10.38
C ASP A 72 7.56 25.24 10.82
N SER A 73 7.29 26.50 11.14
CA SER A 73 8.30 27.45 11.63
C SER A 73 8.83 27.11 13.03
N GLN A 74 8.12 26.27 13.79
CA GLN A 74 8.51 25.78 15.12
C GLN A 74 9.16 24.39 15.08
N GLY A 75 9.37 23.82 13.88
CA GLY A 75 9.90 22.46 13.71
C GLY A 75 8.91 21.36 14.05
N GLN A 76 7.61 21.68 14.13
CA GLN A 76 6.52 20.77 14.41
C GLN A 76 5.91 20.20 13.13
N TYR A 77 5.39 18.99 13.23
CA TYR A 77 4.55 18.37 12.21
C TYR A 77 3.55 17.42 12.87
N CYS A 78 2.43 17.21 12.20
CA CYS A 78 1.32 16.41 12.72
C CYS A 78 1.26 15.05 12.01
N ILE A 79 0.86 14.00 12.75
CA ILE A 79 0.58 12.67 12.20
C ILE A 79 -0.88 12.32 12.39
N ASN A 80 -1.66 12.32 11.31
CA ASN A 80 -3.03 11.82 11.29
C ASN A 80 -3.05 10.30 11.12
N LEU A 81 -3.59 9.61 12.13
CA LEU A 81 -3.64 8.15 12.18
C LEU A 81 -5.03 7.63 11.76
N PRO A 82 -5.15 6.33 11.40
CA PRO A 82 -6.43 5.76 11.02
C PRO A 82 -7.47 5.85 12.14
N VAL A 83 -8.73 6.03 11.76
CA VAL A 83 -9.88 6.06 12.67
C VAL A 83 -9.90 4.81 13.56
N GLY A 84 -10.23 5.01 14.84
CA GLY A 84 -10.24 3.96 15.85
C GLY A 84 -8.89 3.67 16.51
N THR A 85 -7.83 4.40 16.14
CA THR A 85 -6.57 4.36 16.88
C THR A 85 -6.76 4.98 18.27
N THR A 86 -6.37 4.28 19.33
CA THR A 86 -6.40 4.77 20.72
C THR A 86 -5.27 5.75 20.96
N LEU A 87 -5.45 6.66 21.91
CA LEU A 87 -4.39 7.60 22.32
C LEU A 87 -3.09 6.86 22.69
N GLU A 88 -3.17 5.79 23.48
CA GLU A 88 -1.99 4.97 23.85
C GLU A 88 -1.30 4.37 22.61
N SER A 89 -2.07 3.87 21.64
CA SER A 89 -1.50 3.32 20.40
C SER A 89 -0.90 4.42 19.54
N ALA A 90 -1.53 5.60 19.50
CA ALA A 90 -1.04 6.76 18.78
C ALA A 90 0.30 7.25 19.34
N GLU A 91 0.40 7.40 20.67
CA GLU A 91 1.63 7.74 21.38
C GLU A 91 2.74 6.72 21.07
N ARG A 92 2.42 5.43 21.11
CA ARG A 92 3.36 4.39 20.68
C ARG A 92 3.71 4.47 19.20
N ILE A 93 2.82 4.91 18.30
CA ILE A 93 3.18 5.03 16.88
C ILE A 93 4.18 6.16 16.68
N ILE A 94 4.04 7.28 17.40
CA ILE A 94 4.91 8.45 17.25
C ILE A 94 6.16 8.41 18.14
N GLU A 95 6.22 7.49 19.09
CA GLU A 95 7.39 7.23 19.92
C GLU A 95 8.62 6.94 19.02
N ASP A 96 9.69 7.70 19.25
CA ASP A 96 10.96 7.68 18.52
C ASP A 96 10.96 8.28 17.10
N LEU A 97 9.85 8.89 16.64
CA LEU A 97 9.90 9.68 15.42
C LEU A 97 10.77 10.93 15.60
N PRO A 98 11.53 11.36 14.57
CA PRO A 98 12.42 12.51 14.68
C PRO A 98 11.64 13.83 14.78
N GLY A 99 12.15 14.81 15.53
CA GLY A 99 11.57 16.15 15.61
C GLY A 99 10.41 16.30 16.59
N ASN A 100 9.66 17.40 16.48
CA ASN A 100 8.56 17.74 17.39
C ASN A 100 7.22 17.26 16.81
N VAL A 101 7.05 15.94 16.77
CA VAL A 101 5.80 15.32 16.30
C VAL A 101 4.65 15.61 17.27
N ILE A 102 3.50 15.98 16.72
CA ILE A 102 2.26 16.18 17.47
C ILE A 102 1.13 15.29 16.93
N LEU A 103 0.17 14.95 17.79
CA LEU A 103 -1.07 14.31 17.39
C LEU A 103 -2.13 15.39 17.09
N PRO A 104 -3.10 15.12 16.19
CA PRO A 104 -4.22 16.02 15.96
C PRO A 104 -4.98 16.33 17.25
N TYR A 105 -5.38 17.58 17.42
CA TYR A 105 -6.23 18.06 18.52
C TYR A 105 -7.24 19.09 17.99
N GLU A 106 -8.27 19.37 18.80
CA GLU A 106 -9.32 20.31 18.41
C GLU A 106 -8.77 21.75 18.32
N GLY A 107 -9.02 22.42 17.19
CA GLY A 107 -8.51 23.77 16.93
C GLY A 107 -7.05 23.81 16.51
N MET A 108 -6.46 22.68 16.09
CA MET A 108 -5.12 22.65 15.51
C MET A 108 -5.01 23.57 14.29
N ASP A 109 -3.89 24.29 14.19
CA ASP A 109 -3.60 25.16 13.05
C ASP A 109 -3.40 24.35 11.77
N GLU A 110 -4.12 24.72 10.71
CA GLU A 110 -4.03 24.12 9.37
C GLU A 110 -2.65 24.36 8.72
N SER A 111 -1.86 25.31 9.22
CA SER A 111 -0.51 25.58 8.72
C SER A 111 0.50 24.48 9.07
N ILE A 112 0.20 23.63 10.06
CA ILE A 112 1.09 22.55 10.51
C ILE A 112 1.09 21.43 9.46
N PRO A 113 2.26 21.08 8.86
CA PRO A 113 2.33 20.00 7.89
C PRO A 113 1.83 18.68 8.51
N THR A 114 0.82 18.07 7.89
CA THR A 114 0.19 16.86 8.40
C THR A 114 0.47 15.69 7.47
N TYR A 115 1.04 14.61 8.01
CA TYR A 115 1.16 13.33 7.31
C TYR A 115 -0.07 12.50 7.66
N HIS A 116 -0.62 11.78 6.69
CA HIS A 116 -1.79 10.96 6.91
C HIS A 116 -1.45 9.50 6.60
N ILE A 117 -1.76 8.60 7.53
CA ILE A 117 -1.79 7.17 7.22
C ILE A 117 -3.16 6.85 6.60
N GLY A 118 -3.16 6.47 5.33
CA GLY A 118 -4.39 6.11 4.61
C GLY A 118 -4.84 4.68 4.91
N ARG A 119 -4.00 3.69 4.58
CA ARG A 119 -4.33 2.27 4.71
C ARG A 119 -3.15 1.50 5.26
N ILE A 120 -3.43 0.56 6.16
CA ILE A 120 -2.46 -0.43 6.65
C ILE A 120 -2.96 -1.80 6.24
N TRP A 121 -2.16 -2.52 5.47
CA TRP A 121 -2.42 -3.89 5.07
C TRP A 121 -1.31 -4.78 5.58
N ILE A 122 -1.63 -5.80 6.37
CA ILE A 122 -0.67 -6.76 6.90
C ILE A 122 -1.14 -8.16 6.55
N ARG A 123 -0.27 -8.96 5.95
CA ARG A 123 -0.51 -10.36 5.64
C ARG A 123 0.74 -11.18 5.96
N ALA A 124 0.65 -12.01 7.00
CA ALA A 124 1.75 -12.82 7.49
C ALA A 124 3.01 -11.96 7.77
N SER A 125 4.04 -12.10 6.93
CA SER A 125 5.32 -11.40 7.03
C SER A 125 5.43 -10.18 6.12
N ASP A 126 4.40 -9.85 5.36
CA ASP A 126 4.38 -8.71 4.45
C ASP A 126 3.40 -7.65 4.93
N ALA A 127 3.77 -6.38 4.76
CA ALA A 127 2.90 -5.26 5.04
C ALA A 127 3.02 -4.17 3.97
N LYS A 128 1.94 -3.42 3.79
CA LYS A 128 1.88 -2.22 2.96
C LYS A 128 1.23 -1.12 3.77
N VAL A 129 1.85 0.06 3.74
CA VAL A 129 1.31 1.25 4.39
C VAL A 129 1.25 2.35 3.38
N ASP A 130 0.04 2.85 3.14
CA ASP A 130 -0.18 4.04 2.33
C ASP A 130 -0.04 5.27 3.21
N VAL A 131 0.92 6.13 2.88
CA VAL A 131 1.20 7.36 3.58
C VAL A 131 1.06 8.53 2.61
N LEU A 132 0.25 9.51 3.00
CA LEU A 132 0.19 10.79 2.34
C LEU A 132 1.08 11.76 3.12
N TYR A 133 1.93 12.49 2.40
CA TYR A 133 2.88 13.42 3.00
C TYR A 133 2.75 14.80 2.36
N PRO A 134 2.93 15.88 3.13
CA PRO A 134 2.97 17.23 2.57
C PRO A 134 4.23 17.36 1.71
N ALA A 135 4.10 17.94 0.53
CA ALA A 135 5.20 18.18 -0.40
C ALA A 135 5.11 19.60 -0.96
N ARG A 136 6.23 20.11 -1.47
CA ARG A 136 6.29 21.41 -2.14
C ARG A 136 6.80 21.24 -3.57
N GLY A 137 6.11 21.84 -4.51
CA GLY A 137 6.55 21.95 -5.90
C GLY A 137 7.73 22.91 -6.04
N PHE A 138 8.38 22.87 -7.21
CA PHE A 138 9.45 23.83 -7.55
C PHE A 138 8.95 25.28 -7.63
N ASP A 139 7.65 25.47 -7.86
CA ASP A 139 6.95 26.75 -7.84
C ASP A 139 6.56 27.23 -6.44
N GLY A 140 6.86 26.43 -5.40
CA GLY A 140 6.50 26.70 -4.01
C GLY A 140 5.07 26.32 -3.65
N SER A 141 4.27 25.79 -4.59
CA SER A 141 2.93 25.30 -4.30
C SER A 141 2.98 24.08 -3.37
N SER A 142 2.08 24.00 -2.39
CA SER A 142 1.92 22.80 -1.56
C SER A 142 1.03 21.80 -2.26
N PHE A 143 1.39 20.53 -2.19
CA PHE A 143 0.55 19.42 -2.64
C PHE A 143 0.71 18.22 -1.73
N MET A 144 -0.26 17.30 -1.75
CA MET A 144 -0.17 16.03 -1.03
C MET A 144 0.47 14.97 -1.92
N GLY A 145 1.69 14.56 -1.56
CA GLY A 145 2.37 13.41 -2.14
C GLY A 145 1.82 12.11 -1.56
N ASN A 146 1.82 11.05 -2.36
CA ASN A 146 1.28 9.75 -1.99
C ASN A 146 2.36 8.67 -2.18
N VAL A 147 2.59 7.86 -1.15
CA VAL A 147 3.57 6.77 -1.21
C VAL A 147 3.05 5.52 -0.49
N THR A 148 3.22 4.36 -1.12
CA THR A 148 3.06 3.07 -0.45
C THR A 148 4.41 2.55 -0.02
N ILE A 149 4.58 2.34 1.29
CA ILE A 149 5.74 1.69 1.88
C ILE A 149 5.43 0.20 2.00
N TRP A 150 6.25 -0.61 1.36
CA TRP A 150 6.21 -2.06 1.48
C TRP A 150 7.22 -2.49 2.54
N LEU A 151 6.79 -3.31 3.47
CA LEU A 151 7.61 -3.80 4.57
C LEU A 151 7.57 -5.32 4.64
N ASN A 152 8.70 -5.91 4.99
CA ASN A 152 8.82 -7.35 5.26
C ASN A 152 9.24 -7.53 6.73
N GLY A 153 8.65 -8.49 7.43
CA GLY A 153 8.84 -8.69 8.87
C GLY A 153 7.95 -9.79 9.46
N GLY A 154 7.22 -9.46 10.53
CA GLY A 154 6.40 -10.40 11.31
C GLY A 154 7.12 -10.87 12.58
N VAL A 155 7.74 -12.04 12.54
CA VAL A 155 8.55 -12.56 13.66
C VAL A 155 9.86 -11.78 13.80
N GLN A 156 10.41 -11.32 12.67
CA GLN A 156 11.58 -10.44 12.63
C GLN A 156 11.16 -8.97 12.67
N ARG A 157 12.10 -8.08 13.01
CA ARG A 157 11.90 -6.63 12.94
C ARG A 157 11.49 -6.24 11.51
N TRP A 158 10.42 -5.45 11.40
CA TRP A 158 9.95 -4.91 10.12
C TRP A 158 11.03 -4.05 9.46
N ARG A 159 11.25 -4.29 8.16
CA ARG A 159 12.21 -3.56 7.32
C ARG A 159 11.50 -3.12 6.06
N VAL A 160 11.85 -1.93 5.56
CA VAL A 160 11.34 -1.42 4.28
C VAL A 160 11.96 -2.24 3.16
N SER A 161 11.13 -2.81 2.30
CA SER A 161 11.54 -3.59 1.13
C SER A 161 11.37 -2.82 -0.17
N ARG A 162 10.36 -1.95 -0.25
CA ARG A 162 10.09 -1.10 -1.42
C ARG A 162 9.36 0.17 -1.01
N VAL A 163 9.66 1.26 -1.71
CA VAL A 163 8.93 2.53 -1.65
C VAL A 163 8.32 2.74 -3.04
N GLN A 164 7.00 2.94 -3.11
CA GLN A 164 6.29 3.13 -4.37
C GLN A 164 5.51 4.45 -4.34
N HIS A 165 5.90 5.37 -5.22
CA HIS A 165 5.19 6.64 -5.41
C HIS A 165 3.95 6.46 -6.28
N TRP A 166 2.95 7.26 -5.97
CA TRP A 166 1.73 7.39 -6.76
C TRP A 166 1.57 8.81 -7.26
N ALA A 167 0.81 8.98 -8.33
CA ALA A 167 0.41 10.31 -8.76
C ALA A 167 -0.39 11.01 -7.64
N PRO A 168 -0.22 12.32 -7.43
CA PRO A 168 -1.05 13.08 -6.49
C PRO A 168 -2.54 12.84 -6.75
N GLY A 169 -3.33 12.68 -5.69
CA GLY A 169 -4.76 12.39 -5.77
C GLY A 169 -5.15 10.91 -6.03
N THR A 170 -4.18 10.01 -6.26
CA THR A 170 -4.48 8.56 -6.42
C THR A 170 -5.11 7.95 -5.16
N ILE A 171 -4.63 8.36 -3.99
CA ILE A 171 -5.16 7.94 -2.69
C ILE A 171 -5.91 9.14 -2.11
N SER A 172 -7.16 8.92 -1.69
CA SER A 172 -7.97 9.94 -1.05
C SER A 172 -7.38 10.34 0.31
N VAL A 173 -7.32 11.64 0.59
CA VAL A 173 -6.86 12.14 1.89
C VAL A 173 -7.89 11.74 2.95
N PRO A 174 -7.50 11.00 4.01
CA PRO A 174 -8.42 10.63 5.07
C PRO A 174 -8.75 11.86 5.92
N GLU A 175 -9.97 11.86 6.48
CA GLU A 175 -10.40 12.89 7.43
C GLU A 175 -9.47 12.94 8.65
N LEU A 176 -9.35 14.13 9.24
CA LEU A 176 -8.54 14.33 10.44
C LEU A 176 -9.20 13.62 11.62
N TYR A 177 -8.46 12.71 12.25
CA TYR A 177 -8.93 11.91 13.38
C TYR A 177 -8.13 12.26 14.63
N ILE A 178 -8.84 12.62 15.71
CA ILE A 178 -8.26 12.91 17.02
C ILE A 178 -8.28 11.62 17.86
N PRO A 179 -7.13 11.02 18.20
CA PRO A 179 -7.09 9.82 19.01
C PRO A 179 -7.71 10.05 20.40
N LEU A 180 -8.67 9.21 20.77
CA LEU A 180 -9.33 9.28 22.07
C LEU A 180 -8.71 8.28 23.07
N PRO A 181 -8.75 8.57 24.38
CA PRO A 181 -8.41 7.59 25.42
C PRO A 181 -9.29 6.32 25.28
N GLU A 182 -8.73 5.16 25.62
CA GLU A 182 -9.43 3.87 25.48
C GLU A 182 -10.73 3.80 26.30
N GLU A 183 -10.76 4.48 27.46
CA GLU A 183 -11.92 4.56 28.35
C GLU A 183 -13.14 5.19 27.66
N VAL A 184 -12.91 6.23 26.86
CA VAL A 184 -13.97 6.92 26.10
C VAL A 184 -14.52 6.00 25.01
N MET A 185 -13.65 5.30 24.29
CA MET A 185 -14.08 4.38 23.23
C MET A 185 -14.86 3.16 23.74
N LYS A 186 -14.56 2.65 24.94
CA LYS A 186 -15.32 1.55 25.56
C LYS A 186 -16.69 2.00 26.09
N GLY A 187 -16.82 3.26 26.49
CA GLY A 187 -18.07 3.80 27.03
C GLY A 187 -19.17 4.00 26.00
N GLU A 188 -18.81 4.15 24.72
CA GLU A 188 -19.75 4.53 23.65
C GLU A 188 -20.35 3.35 22.89
N SER A 189 -19.86 2.13 23.13
CA SER A 189 -20.68 0.94 22.87
C SER A 189 -21.83 0.93 23.86
N ALA A 190 -22.86 1.75 23.57
CA ALA A 190 -24.15 1.65 24.21
C ALA A 190 -24.51 0.17 24.28
N PRO A 191 -25.02 -0.35 25.41
CA PRO A 191 -25.50 -1.71 25.46
C PRO A 191 -26.41 -1.85 24.25
N MET A 192 -26.03 -2.71 23.30
CA MET A 192 -26.96 -3.08 22.24
C MET A 192 -28.24 -3.42 22.98
N PRO A 193 -29.39 -2.81 22.63
CA PRO A 193 -30.64 -3.15 23.28
C PRO A 193 -30.67 -4.66 23.29
N GLU A 194 -30.69 -5.23 24.49
CA GLU A 194 -30.78 -6.66 24.67
C GLU A 194 -32.00 -7.01 23.85
N TYR A 195 -31.77 -7.64 22.68
CA TYR A 195 -32.86 -8.15 21.88
C TYR A 195 -33.42 -9.22 22.78
N GLU A 196 -34.41 -8.85 23.60
CA GLU A 196 -35.24 -9.78 24.32
C GLU A 196 -35.60 -10.81 23.26
N ASP A 197 -35.14 -12.05 23.47
CA ASP A 197 -35.43 -13.20 22.64
C ASP A 197 -36.97 -13.30 22.52
N ASP A 198 -37.54 -12.54 21.59
CA ASP A 198 -38.89 -12.74 21.13
C ASP A 198 -38.81 -13.97 20.23
N MET A 199 -38.73 -15.12 20.89
CA MET A 199 -39.02 -16.46 20.37
C MET A 199 -40.51 -16.55 19.98
N GLY A 200 -40.96 -15.60 19.18
CA GLY A 200 -42.34 -15.37 18.82
C GLY A 200 -42.49 -15.44 17.32
N THR A 201 -42.72 -16.67 16.83
CA THR A 201 -43.34 -16.99 15.52
C THR A 201 -42.35 -17.27 14.38
N GLU A 202 -42.09 -18.55 14.13
CA GLU A 202 -41.82 -19.04 12.77
C GLU A 202 -43.04 -18.73 11.88
N PRO A 203 -42.96 -17.86 10.86
CA PRO A 203 -43.96 -17.88 9.81
C PRO A 203 -43.70 -19.12 8.96
N ALA A 204 -44.45 -20.19 9.25
CA ALA A 204 -44.59 -21.31 8.34
C ALA A 204 -45.12 -20.80 6.99
N GLY A 205 -44.29 -20.82 5.95
CA GLY A 205 -44.72 -20.67 4.57
C GLY A 205 -44.35 -19.33 3.92
N MET A 206 -43.08 -19.15 3.60
CA MET A 206 -42.71 -18.40 2.41
C MET A 206 -42.01 -19.35 1.44
N THR A 207 -42.78 -19.76 0.45
CA THR A 207 -42.34 -20.44 -0.75
C THR A 207 -41.13 -19.73 -1.32
N GLU A 208 -40.03 -20.44 -1.46
CA GLU A 208 -38.82 -20.02 -2.17
C GLU A 208 -39.22 -19.54 -3.57
N PRO A 209 -39.15 -18.22 -3.88
CA PRO A 209 -39.33 -17.77 -5.25
C PRO A 209 -38.13 -18.30 -6.04
N GLU A 210 -38.39 -19.19 -7.01
CA GLU A 210 -37.42 -19.64 -7.99
C GLU A 210 -36.74 -18.40 -8.61
N MET A 211 -35.49 -18.14 -8.22
CA MET A 211 -34.73 -17.07 -8.85
C MET A 211 -34.52 -17.45 -10.31
N PRO A 212 -34.87 -16.57 -11.26
CA PRO A 212 -34.50 -16.77 -12.65
C PRO A 212 -32.99 -16.94 -12.73
N THR A 213 -32.56 -18.07 -13.26
CA THR A 213 -31.16 -18.29 -13.62
C THR A 213 -30.84 -17.33 -14.76
N GLU A 214 -30.42 -16.11 -14.45
CA GLU A 214 -29.81 -15.22 -15.43
C GLU A 214 -28.49 -15.86 -15.87
N GLN A 215 -28.51 -16.46 -17.06
CA GLN A 215 -27.29 -16.87 -17.74
C GLN A 215 -26.38 -15.65 -17.89
N PRO A 216 -25.11 -15.73 -17.48
CA PRO A 216 -24.15 -14.68 -17.73
C PRO A 216 -24.07 -14.46 -19.24
N THR A 217 -24.60 -13.35 -19.71
CA THR A 217 -24.40 -12.92 -21.10
C THR A 217 -22.91 -12.63 -21.23
N GLN A 218 -22.20 -13.51 -21.94
CA GLN A 218 -20.80 -13.28 -22.26
C GLN A 218 -20.70 -11.95 -23.01
N PRO A 219 -19.87 -11.00 -22.56
CA PRO A 219 -19.63 -9.79 -23.33
C PRO A 219 -19.03 -10.18 -24.69
N GLU A 220 -19.68 -9.69 -25.74
CA GLU A 220 -19.27 -9.86 -27.12
C GLU A 220 -17.81 -9.38 -27.29
N PRO A 221 -16.93 -10.15 -27.96
CA PRO A 221 -15.54 -9.75 -28.16
C PRO A 221 -15.48 -8.43 -28.93
N GLN A 222 -15.11 -7.34 -28.26
CA GLN A 222 -14.84 -6.09 -28.93
C GLN A 222 -13.58 -6.26 -29.78
N GLU A 223 -13.77 -6.25 -31.09
CA GLU A 223 -12.73 -6.26 -32.11
C GLU A 223 -11.83 -5.03 -31.94
N GLN A 224 -10.69 -5.21 -31.29
CA GLN A 224 -9.68 -4.17 -31.10
C GLN A 224 -9.08 -3.81 -32.46
N ALA A 225 -9.36 -2.60 -32.92
CA ALA A 225 -8.71 -2.01 -34.08
C ALA A 225 -7.19 -1.93 -33.86
N PRO A 226 -6.36 -2.23 -34.89
CA PRO A 226 -4.92 -2.18 -34.76
C PRO A 226 -4.44 -0.75 -34.51
N ALA A 227 -3.76 -0.55 -33.39
CA ALA A 227 -3.03 0.68 -33.10
C ALA A 227 -1.86 0.82 -34.08
N SER A 228 -2.09 1.59 -35.15
CA SER A 228 -1.06 2.04 -36.08
C SER A 228 -0.09 2.98 -35.38
N GLY A 229 1.20 2.72 -35.58
CA GLY A 229 2.30 3.30 -34.81
C GLY A 229 2.58 4.78 -35.07
N ALA A 230 3.39 5.32 -34.17
CA ALA A 230 4.27 6.46 -34.43
C ALA A 230 5.51 6.23 -33.55
N GLY A 231 6.62 5.90 -34.20
CA GLY A 231 7.92 5.82 -33.56
C GLY A 231 8.44 7.23 -33.31
N ASP A 232 8.62 7.59 -32.05
CA ASP A 232 9.39 8.78 -31.68
C ASP A 232 10.88 8.41 -31.63
N SER A 233 11.60 8.95 -32.61
CA SER A 233 13.04 8.98 -32.69
C SER A 233 13.63 9.73 -31.50
N TYR A 234 14.50 9.06 -30.73
CA TYR A 234 15.34 9.72 -29.74
C TYR A 234 16.30 10.69 -30.45
N ARG A 235 16.21 11.97 -30.09
CA ARG A 235 17.13 13.03 -30.52
C ARG A 235 18.26 13.11 -29.50
N GLU A 236 19.46 12.70 -29.90
CA GLU A 236 20.68 12.88 -29.11
C GLU A 236 20.94 14.38 -28.91
N VAL A 237 21.18 14.77 -27.65
CA VAL A 237 21.60 16.13 -27.28
C VAL A 237 23.12 16.10 -27.13
N PRO A 238 23.88 16.94 -27.86
CA PRO A 238 25.33 17.00 -27.70
C PRO A 238 25.68 17.57 -26.33
N VAL A 239 26.64 16.91 -25.67
CA VAL A 239 27.32 17.42 -24.49
C VAL A 239 28.55 18.17 -25.00
N ASP A 240 28.61 19.48 -24.82
CA ASP A 240 29.81 20.26 -25.07
C ASP A 240 30.72 20.16 -23.82
N ASP A 241 31.98 19.76 -24.05
CA ASP A 241 33.08 19.72 -23.06
C ASP A 241 33.62 21.12 -22.73
#